data_AF-A0AAV4CYR4-F1
#
_entry.id   AF-A0AAV4CYR4-F1
#
_cell.length_a   1.000
_cell.length_b   1.000
_cell.length_c   1.000
_cell.angle_alpha   90.00
_cell.angle_beta   90.00
_cell.angle_gamma   90.00
#
_symmetry.space_group_name_H-M   'P 1'
#
loop_
_entity.id
_entity.type
_entity.pdbx_description
1 polymer ?
#
loop_
_entity_poly.entity_id
_entity_poly.type
_entity_poly.pdbx_seq_one_letter_code
_entity_poly.pdbx_strand_id
1 'polypeptide(L)' 'MYIEALQKGCRCVELDCWDGSDGEPVIYHGHTLTSKIRFDDVIKAVNSYAFETSA' A
#
# COMPACT_ATOMS: atom_id res chain seq x y z
N MET A 1 4.50 -7.40 -1.46
CA MET A 1 3.23 -7.10 -2.16
C MET A 1 3.30 -5.85 -3.04
N TYR A 2 3.20 -4.61 -2.52
CA TYR A 2 3.14 -3.39 -3.38
C TYR A 2 4.38 -3.23 -4.27
N ILE A 3 5.58 -3.28 -3.69
CA ILE A 3 6.85 -3.17 -4.42
C ILE A 3 6.93 -4.23 -5.53
N GLU A 4 6.72 -5.50 -5.18
CA GLU A 4 6.77 -6.61 -6.14
C GLU A 4 5.72 -6.48 -7.25
N ALA A 5 4.51 -6.00 -6.94
CA ALA A 5 3.47 -5.79 -7.93
C ALA A 5 3.89 -4.69 -8.93
N LEU A 6 4.39 -3.56 -8.43
CA LEU A 6 4.87 -2.45 -9.25
C LEU A 6 6.07 -2.87 -10.11
N GLN A 7 7.03 -3.60 -9.54
CA GLN A 7 8.20 -4.14 -10.24
C GLN A 7 7.85 -5.20 -11.28
N LYS A 8 6.68 -5.84 -11.18
CA LYS A 8 6.13 -6.72 -12.21
C LYS A 8 5.34 -5.96 -13.28
N GLY A 9 5.41 -4.63 -13.28
CA GLY A 9 4.72 -3.77 -14.24
C GLY A 9 3.25 -3.52 -13.92
N CYS A 10 2.74 -3.93 -12.75
CA CYS A 10 1.37 -3.60 -12.37
C CYS A 10 1.20 -2.06 -12.32
N ARG A 11 0.13 -1.56 -12.93
CA ARG A 11 -0.18 -0.12 -13.06
C ARG A 11 -1.36 0.32 -12.19
N CYS A 12 -2.03 -0.61 -11.53
CA CYS A 12 -3.17 -0.35 -10.65
C CYS A 12 -3.00 -1.16 -9.37
N VAL A 13 -3.11 -0.50 -8.21
CA VAL A 13 -3.03 -1.13 -6.90
C VAL A 13 -4.16 -0.61 -6.03
N GLU A 14 -4.66 -1.47 -5.14
CA GLU A 14 -5.76 -1.16 -4.23
C GLU A 14 -5.22 -0.87 -2.82
N LEU A 15 -5.84 0.10 -2.15
CA LEU A 15 -5.53 0.51 -0.78
C LEU A 15 -6.83 0.53 0.03
N ASP A 16 -7.03 -0.48 0.88
CA ASP A 16 -8.14 -0.54 1.83
C ASP A 16 -7.81 0.32 3.06
N CYS A 17 -8.14 1.60 3.00
CA CYS A 17 -7.81 2.57 4.05
C CYS A 17 -8.80 2.53 5.22
N TRP A 18 -8.28 2.51 6.44
CA TRP A 18 -9.05 2.55 7.68
C TRP A 18 -8.40 3.51 8.69
N ASP A 19 -9.21 4.01 9.63
CA ASP A 19 -8.73 4.79 10.75
C ASP A 19 -7.80 3.94 11.64
N GLY A 20 -6.58 4.43 11.86
CA GLY A 20 -5.62 3.84 12.80
C GLY A 20 -5.51 4.63 14.10
N SER A 21 -4.51 4.28 14.92
CA SER A 21 -4.22 5.01 16.14
C SER A 21 -3.57 6.36 15.85
N ASP A 22 -3.70 7.30 16.78
CA ASP A 22 -3.02 8.60 16.73
C ASP A 22 -3.36 9.46 15.50
N GLY A 23 -4.49 9.19 14.86
CA GLY A 23 -4.92 9.89 13.63
C GLY A 23 -4.22 9.42 12.36
N GLU A 24 -3.39 8.37 12.44
CA GLU A 24 -2.64 7.84 11.30
C GLU A 24 -3.44 6.71 10.61
N PRO A 25 -3.69 6.79 9.29
CA PRO A 25 -4.42 5.73 8.59
C PRO A 25 -3.60 4.45 8.48
N VAL A 26 -4.31 3.33 8.47
CA VAL A 26 -3.76 1.98 8.28
C VAL A 26 -4.41 1.31 7.09
N ILE A 27 -3.72 0.33 6.50
CA ILE A 27 -4.23 -0.52 5.42
C ILE A 27 -4.36 -1.95 5.93
N TYR A 28 -5.54 -2.54 5.76
CA TYR A 28 -5.84 -3.95 6.00
C TYR A 28 -7.22 -4.33 5.44
N HIS A 29 -7.52 -5.62 5.33
CA HIS A 29 -8.84 -6.07 4.90
C HIS A 29 -9.83 -6.00 6.07
N GLY A 30 -10.82 -5.11 5.93
CA GLY A 30 -11.80 -4.79 6.97
C GLY A 30 -12.51 -6.00 7.57
N HIS A 31 -12.76 -5.97 8.87
CA HIS A 31 -13.48 -7.03 9.60
C HIS A 31 -12.87 -8.43 9.49
N THR A 32 -11.56 -8.55 9.23
CA THR A 32 -10.83 -9.82 9.19
C THR A 32 -9.63 -9.83 10.12
N LEU A 33 -8.92 -10.95 10.17
CA LEU A 33 -7.71 -11.16 10.99
C LEU A 33 -6.41 -10.81 10.24
N THR A 34 -6.49 -10.06 9.13
CA THR A 34 -5.30 -9.60 8.41
C THR A 34 -4.52 -8.58 9.23
N SER A 35 -3.19 -8.66 9.18
CA SER A 35 -2.32 -7.70 9.84
C SER A 35 -2.46 -6.31 9.22
N LYS A 36 -2.26 -5.28 10.05
CA LYS A 36 -2.30 -3.88 9.62
C LYS A 36 -0.91 -3.40 9.21
N ILE A 37 -0.85 -2.58 8.16
CA ILE A 37 0.35 -1.85 7.75
C ILE A 37 0.05 -0.34 7.75
N ARG A 38 1.09 0.49 7.87
CA ARG A 38 0.93 1.95 7.85
C ARG A 38 0.63 2.42 6.42
N PHE A 39 -0.32 3.34 6.28
CA PHE A 39 -0.60 3.98 4.99
C PHE A 39 0.63 4.72 4.44
N ASP A 40 1.32 5.46 5.30
CA ASP A 40 2.58 6.17 5.01
C ASP A 40 3.61 5.28 4.30
N ASP A 41 3.88 4.09 4.86
CA ASP A 41 4.86 3.16 4.30
C ASP A 41 4.46 2.70 2.89
N VAL A 42 3.16 2.51 2.64
CA VAL A 42 2.65 2.13 1.31
C VAL A 42 2.82 3.26 0.31
N ILE A 43 2.50 4.50 0.67
CA ILE A 43 2.67 5.65 -0.24
C ILE A 43 4.14 5.91 -0.56
N LYS A 44 5.04 5.78 0.43
CA LYS A 44 6.49 5.87 0.20
C LYS A 44 6.98 4.80 -0.77
N ALA A 45 6.49 3.57 -0.63
CA ALA A 45 6.81 2.48 -1.55
C ALA A 45 6.26 2.78 -2.96
N VAL A 46 5.00 3.20 -3.10
CA VAL A 46 4.43 3.55 -4.40
C VAL A 46 5.26 4.67 -5.07
N ASN A 47 5.58 5.74 -4.35
CA ASN A 47 6.39 6.84 -4.88
C ASN A 47 7.77 6.38 -5.37
N SER A 48 8.39 5.44 -4.67
CA SER A 48 9.73 4.94 -5.03
C SER A 48 9.71 3.99 -6.23
N TYR A 49 8.69 3.13 -6.32
CA TYR A 49 8.69 1.98 -7.23
C TYR A 49 7.70 2.09 -8.41
N ALA A 50 6.78 3.08 -8.42
CA ALA A 50 5.70 3.13 -9.41
C ALA A 50 6.22 3.15 -10.86
N PHE A 51 7.32 3.85 -11.13
CA PHE A 51 7.80 4.09 -12.48
C PHE A 51 9.11 3.36 -12.84
N GLU A 52 9.63 2.48 -11.98
CA GLU A 52 10.89 1.79 -12.24
C GLU A 52 10.81 0.82 -13.44
N THR A 53 9.67 0.15 -13.62
CA THR A 53 9.49 -0.89 -14.64
C THR A 53 8.62 -0.44 -15.82
N SER A 54 7.88 0.66 -15.67
CA SER A 54 7.04 1.23 -16.73
C SER A 54 6.82 2.72 -16.43
N ALA A 55 7.13 3.57 -17.41
CA ALA A 55 6.96 5.02 -17.35
C ALA A 55 5.61 5.45 -17.96
#